data_AF-A0AA36JE54-F1
#
_entry.id   AF-A0AA36JE54-F1
#
_cell.length_a   1.000
_cell.length_b   1.000
_cell.length_c   1.000
_cell.angle_alpha   90.00
_cell.angle_beta   90.00
_cell.angle_gamma   90.00
#
_symmetry.space_group_name_H-M   'P 1'
#
loop_
_entity.id
_entity.type
_entity.pdbx_description
1 polymer ?
#
loop_
_entity_poly.entity_id
_entity_poly.type
_entity_poly.pdbx_seq_one_letter_code
_entity_poly.pdbx_strand_id
1 'polypeptide(L)'
;MFAVVVSLVLLSAEAGSIRGREEGRTIAVKDVQADLQDAMEAVLRGDSASKRVANIEARVWQTFQALPKNEVGRLAPRGVRYLVHSYFMKEHGWLIKGLDPHGNQDEVSDVQDASILQDKAPALVESLLEARRSNHGLALNDVITMIATLERLIFDESFTLLQAAYNFNGVSMDGSVEQKSVHDVLTSYLLLFQLGNKGNLTDARLHRALKARVSQRDDWLVVDEFQRDAVLNHDFAKQSRSNPFVEPLYTFQDSSDIVEELAHGYGKWQNTECRQMKDDLMELDSDGDGRIPIGKFYGRSDNTKYQFTESLQYLQDIGALDESGSEKKVRISNYLQGPSNCIASSTYYSICCLSECDGLLNELEAKIGAPTVDPMHLLRLVGNMSSSTVDTPRQLPVFMAQRLKSIADQNGGGVPLHGRLFSEWLHYAFPNECPYPHILEAKTLTPSHWANKKVSVEPETRSELASTAAEEEDSLPKEIVWSSQEVLHVQETKKRSTSVFRTIMQLAVLLAVLRAAIGNWATLRSMVAPTKGKKCDDFQLPF
;
A
#
# COMPACT_ATOMS: atom_id res chain seq x y z
N MET A 1 -7.23 -20.90 1.56
CA MET A 1 -6.38 -22.07 1.22
C MET A 1 -5.07 -21.57 0.60
N PHE A 2 -5.07 -20.49 -0.20
CA PHE A 2 -3.86 -20.00 -0.91
C PHE A 2 -2.68 -19.51 -0.04
N ALA A 3 -2.91 -18.84 1.10
CA ALA A 3 -1.80 -18.36 1.98
C ALA A 3 -1.10 -19.51 2.75
N VAL A 4 -1.87 -20.51 3.18
CA VAL A 4 -1.34 -21.77 3.74
C VAL A 4 -0.67 -22.61 2.63
N VAL A 5 -1.07 -22.41 1.37
CA VAL A 5 -0.59 -23.17 0.21
C VAL A 5 0.73 -22.70 -0.36
N VAL A 6 1.03 -21.40 -0.40
CA VAL A 6 2.39 -20.94 -0.73
C VAL A 6 3.39 -21.38 0.35
N SER A 7 2.95 -21.39 1.62
CA SER A 7 3.77 -21.89 2.74
C SER A 7 3.97 -23.41 2.70
N LEU A 8 2.95 -24.22 2.39
CA LEU A 8 3.07 -25.68 2.26
C LEU A 8 3.83 -26.13 1.00
N VAL A 9 3.75 -25.37 -0.11
CA VAL A 9 4.57 -25.64 -1.31
C VAL A 9 6.06 -25.47 -1.01
N LEU A 10 6.43 -24.57 -0.08
CA LEU A 10 7.81 -24.38 0.37
C LEU A 10 8.23 -25.32 1.53
N LEU A 11 7.31 -25.64 2.45
CA LEU A 11 7.61 -26.46 3.64
C LEU A 11 7.73 -27.96 3.34
N SER A 12 7.17 -28.46 2.24
CA SER A 12 7.24 -29.89 1.86
C SER A 12 8.39 -30.24 0.91
N ALA A 13 9.29 -29.29 0.64
CA ALA A 13 10.60 -29.59 0.07
C ALA A 13 11.57 -29.99 1.20
N GLU A 14 11.39 -31.18 1.77
CA GLU A 14 12.26 -31.68 2.83
C GLU A 14 13.72 -31.86 2.35
N ALA A 15 14.62 -31.25 3.14
CA ALA A 15 15.96 -31.74 3.48
C ALA A 15 16.87 -32.21 2.34
N GLY A 16 17.15 -31.31 1.39
CA GLY A 16 18.39 -31.34 0.61
C GLY A 16 19.26 -30.15 1.02
N SER A 17 20.35 -30.40 1.77
CA SER A 17 21.37 -29.38 2.05
C SER A 17 21.94 -28.83 0.74
N ILE A 18 21.42 -27.69 0.28
CA ILE A 18 22.00 -26.91 -0.82
C ILE A 18 22.14 -25.49 -0.32
N ARG A 19 23.37 -25.15 0.06
CA ARG A 19 23.84 -23.80 0.34
C ARG A 19 23.92 -23.04 -0.98
N GLY A 20 22.76 -22.73 -1.57
CA GLY A 20 22.60 -21.92 -2.77
C GLY A 20 22.25 -20.49 -2.37
N ARG A 21 23.06 -19.53 -2.81
CA ARG A 21 22.80 -18.10 -2.67
C ARG A 21 21.51 -17.78 -3.43
N GLU A 22 20.44 -17.41 -2.71
CA GLU A 22 19.18 -16.95 -3.31
C GLU A 22 19.41 -15.63 -4.06
N GLU A 23 19.61 -15.71 -5.38
CA GLU A 23 19.48 -14.58 -6.28
C GLU A 23 18.00 -14.47 -6.68
N GLY A 24 17.24 -13.67 -5.95
CA GLY A 24 15.91 -13.25 -6.39
C GLY A 24 15.99 -12.51 -7.73
N ARG A 25 14.90 -12.52 -8.53
CA ARG A 25 14.80 -11.79 -9.81
C ARG A 25 15.17 -10.32 -9.60
N THR A 26 16.41 -9.97 -9.92
CA THR A 26 16.97 -8.62 -9.78
C THR A 26 17.07 -8.04 -11.18
N ILE A 27 16.04 -7.29 -11.59
CA ILE A 27 16.05 -6.55 -12.87
C ILE A 27 17.03 -5.38 -12.71
N ALA A 28 17.94 -5.19 -13.66
CA ALA A 28 18.89 -4.07 -13.62
C ALA A 28 18.16 -2.73 -13.82
N VAL A 29 18.55 -1.70 -13.06
CA VAL A 29 17.91 -0.37 -13.06
C VAL A 29 17.84 0.26 -14.47
N LYS A 30 18.80 -0.06 -15.35
CA LYS A 30 18.84 0.44 -16.72
C LYS A 30 17.74 -0.13 -17.62
N ASP A 31 17.37 -1.39 -17.42
CA ASP A 31 16.32 -2.04 -18.21
C ASP A 31 14.97 -1.43 -17.86
N VAL A 32 14.74 -1.16 -16.57
CA VAL A 32 13.49 -0.55 -16.07
C VAL A 32 13.30 0.90 -16.54
N GLN A 33 14.38 1.67 -16.70
CA GLN A 33 14.29 3.04 -17.20
C GLN A 33 13.90 3.08 -18.69
N ALA A 34 14.40 2.15 -19.50
CA ALA A 34 14.01 1.99 -20.89
C ALA A 34 12.55 1.53 -20.99
N ASP A 35 12.16 0.51 -20.22
CA ASP A 35 10.79 0.00 -20.16
C ASP A 35 9.79 1.10 -19.75
N LEU A 36 10.17 1.97 -18.81
CA LEU A 36 9.34 3.11 -18.38
C LEU A 36 9.16 4.18 -19.46
N GLN A 37 10.23 4.53 -20.18
CA GLN A 37 10.15 5.48 -21.29
C GLN A 37 9.33 4.93 -22.45
N ASP A 38 9.53 3.65 -22.80
CA ASP A 38 8.76 2.97 -23.83
C ASP A 38 7.28 2.83 -23.42
N ALA A 39 7.00 2.52 -22.14
CA ALA A 39 5.65 2.49 -21.58
C ALA A 39 4.97 3.86 -21.65
N MET A 40 5.67 4.94 -21.30
CA MET A 40 5.14 6.31 -21.40
C MET A 40 4.86 6.70 -22.85
N GLU A 41 5.75 6.38 -23.80
CA GLU A 41 5.53 6.65 -25.22
C GLU A 41 4.38 5.82 -25.81
N ALA A 42 4.22 4.57 -25.38
CA ALA A 42 3.15 3.68 -25.81
C ALA A 42 1.77 4.13 -25.28
N VAL A 43 1.70 4.62 -24.04
CA VAL A 43 0.47 5.20 -23.45
C VAL A 43 0.02 6.47 -24.19
N LEU A 44 0.91 7.14 -24.92
CA LEU A 44 0.59 8.35 -25.66
C LEU A 44 0.21 8.10 -27.14
N ARG A 45 0.23 6.83 -27.62
CA ARG A 45 -0.05 6.51 -29.03
C ARG A 45 -1.26 5.57 -29.19
N GLY A 46 -2.33 6.10 -29.79
CA GLY A 46 -3.46 5.32 -30.33
C GLY A 46 -4.78 5.42 -29.55
N ASP A 47 -5.88 5.00 -30.20
CA ASP A 47 -7.25 5.10 -29.66
C ASP A 47 -7.48 4.26 -28.39
N SER A 48 -6.75 3.13 -28.25
CA SER A 48 -6.82 2.28 -27.04
C SER A 48 -6.29 3.01 -25.81
N ALA A 49 -5.20 3.76 -25.98
CA ALA A 49 -4.56 4.50 -24.91
C ALA A 49 -5.46 5.67 -24.41
N SER A 50 -6.14 6.36 -25.34
CA SER A 50 -7.12 7.39 -24.99
C SER A 50 -8.31 6.84 -24.19
N LYS A 51 -8.84 5.66 -24.57
CA LYS A 51 -9.93 5.00 -23.81
C LYS A 51 -9.49 4.60 -22.40
N ARG A 52 -8.26 4.10 -22.26
CA ARG A 52 -7.68 3.74 -20.97
C ARG A 52 -7.55 4.94 -20.04
N VAL A 53 -6.98 6.05 -20.54
CA VAL A 53 -6.87 7.31 -19.78
C VAL A 53 -8.24 7.81 -19.32
N ALA A 54 -9.25 7.80 -20.20
CA ALA A 54 -10.61 8.21 -19.86
C ALA A 54 -11.26 7.28 -18.79
N ASN A 55 -10.99 5.98 -18.85
CA ASN A 55 -11.47 5.05 -17.82
C ASN A 55 -10.80 5.33 -16.47
N ILE A 56 -9.48 5.52 -16.44
CA ILE A 56 -8.75 5.88 -15.21
C ILE A 56 -9.31 7.17 -14.63
N GLU A 57 -9.47 8.22 -15.45
CA GLU A 57 -10.05 9.50 -15.03
C GLU A 57 -11.41 9.31 -14.34
N ALA A 58 -12.31 8.54 -14.97
CA ALA A 58 -13.64 8.29 -14.43
C ALA A 58 -13.61 7.57 -13.06
N ARG A 59 -12.59 6.74 -12.80
CA ARG A 59 -12.43 6.01 -11.52
C ARG A 59 -11.82 6.86 -10.41
N VAL A 60 -10.91 7.77 -10.75
CA VAL A 60 -10.18 8.57 -9.75
C VAL A 60 -10.79 9.95 -9.50
N TRP A 61 -11.69 10.42 -10.37
CA TRP A 61 -12.25 11.77 -10.32
C TRP A 61 -12.88 12.11 -8.97
N GLN A 62 -13.72 11.23 -8.43
CA GLN A 62 -14.45 11.48 -7.18
C GLN A 62 -13.51 11.60 -5.98
N THR A 63 -12.55 10.68 -5.86
CA THR A 63 -11.50 10.73 -4.84
C THR A 63 -10.63 11.98 -5.00
N PHE A 64 -10.24 12.34 -6.24
CA PHE A 64 -9.54 13.60 -6.51
C PHE A 64 -10.32 14.83 -6.05
N GLN A 65 -11.66 14.81 -6.18
CA GLN A 65 -12.50 15.91 -5.69
C GLN A 65 -12.49 16.02 -4.17
N ALA A 66 -12.58 14.90 -3.47
CA ALA A 66 -12.58 14.84 -2.01
C ALA A 66 -11.23 15.18 -1.37
N LEU A 67 -10.11 15.07 -2.08
CA LEU A 67 -8.80 15.36 -1.51
C LEU A 67 -8.50 16.86 -1.36
N PRO A 68 -7.73 17.26 -0.33
CA PRO A 68 -7.31 18.64 -0.16
C PRO A 68 -6.31 19.04 -1.25
N LYS A 69 -6.61 20.14 -1.94
CA LYS A 69 -5.80 20.72 -3.01
C LYS A 69 -5.13 22.00 -2.53
N ASN A 70 -4.00 22.34 -3.14
CA ASN A 70 -3.36 23.64 -2.93
C ASN A 70 -4.13 24.77 -3.65
N GLU A 71 -3.63 26.00 -3.54
CA GLU A 71 -4.27 27.21 -4.09
C GLU A 71 -4.46 27.16 -5.63
N VAL A 72 -3.71 26.32 -6.34
CA VAL A 72 -3.80 26.13 -7.80
C VAL A 72 -4.58 24.86 -8.19
N GLY A 73 -5.28 24.22 -7.24
CA GLY A 73 -6.12 23.06 -7.51
C GLY A 73 -5.36 21.73 -7.69
N ARG A 74 -4.11 21.65 -7.21
CA ARG A 74 -3.23 20.48 -7.36
C ARG A 74 -3.05 19.72 -6.06
N LEU A 75 -2.77 18.43 -6.16
CA LEU A 75 -2.54 17.56 -5.00
C LEU A 75 -1.08 17.62 -4.54
N ALA A 76 -0.90 17.67 -3.23
CA ALA A 76 0.40 17.47 -2.61
C ALA A 76 0.82 15.98 -2.67
N PRO A 77 2.13 15.65 -2.50
CA PRO A 77 2.61 14.28 -2.65
C PRO A 77 1.86 13.24 -1.81
N ARG A 78 1.54 13.54 -0.54
CA ARG A 78 0.72 12.66 0.32
C ARG A 78 -0.67 12.37 -0.27
N GLY A 79 -1.35 13.38 -0.83
CA GLY A 79 -2.64 13.22 -1.49
C GLY A 79 -2.54 12.42 -2.79
N VAL A 80 -1.45 12.57 -3.55
CA VAL A 80 -1.19 11.75 -4.75
C VAL A 80 -0.95 10.30 -4.39
N ARG A 81 -0.13 10.02 -3.36
CA ARG A 81 0.10 8.65 -2.88
C ARG A 81 -1.22 7.97 -2.50
N TYR A 82 -2.07 8.66 -1.74
CA TYR A 82 -3.39 8.15 -1.36
C TYR A 82 -4.26 7.85 -2.59
N LEU A 83 -4.35 8.78 -3.55
CA LEU A 83 -5.18 8.59 -4.74
C LEU A 83 -4.74 7.38 -5.57
N VAL A 84 -3.43 7.24 -5.78
CA VAL A 84 -2.86 6.14 -6.55
C VAL A 84 -3.03 4.82 -5.81
N HIS A 85 -2.76 4.79 -4.50
CA HIS A 85 -3.01 3.61 -3.66
C HIS A 85 -4.47 3.18 -3.71
N SER A 86 -5.41 4.11 -3.48
CA SER A 86 -6.85 3.84 -3.51
C SER A 86 -7.28 3.27 -4.86
N TYR A 87 -6.78 3.83 -5.98
CA TYR A 87 -7.06 3.31 -7.31
C TYR A 87 -6.61 1.86 -7.48
N PHE A 88 -5.34 1.55 -7.20
CA PHE A 88 -4.80 0.21 -7.42
C PHE A 88 -5.41 -0.85 -6.50
N MET A 89 -5.67 -0.49 -5.24
CA MET A 89 -6.35 -1.38 -4.30
C MET A 89 -7.81 -1.64 -4.73
N LYS A 90 -8.55 -0.59 -5.11
CA LYS A 90 -9.96 -0.70 -5.50
C LYS A 90 -10.16 -1.41 -6.84
N GLU A 91 -9.35 -1.07 -7.84
CA GLU A 91 -9.55 -1.56 -9.20
C GLU A 91 -8.90 -2.92 -9.44
N HIS A 92 -7.75 -3.19 -8.82
CA HIS A 92 -6.94 -4.39 -9.12
C HIS A 92 -6.61 -5.24 -7.89
N GLY A 93 -6.75 -4.69 -6.68
CA GLY A 93 -6.31 -5.34 -5.45
C GLY A 93 -4.79 -5.39 -5.29
N TRP A 94 -4.10 -4.38 -5.83
CA TRP A 94 -2.65 -4.30 -5.81
C TRP A 94 -2.17 -3.26 -4.80
N LEU A 95 -1.34 -3.73 -3.86
CA LEU A 95 -0.54 -2.88 -2.99
C LEU A 95 0.78 -2.58 -3.70
N ILE A 96 0.89 -1.37 -4.27
CA ILE A 96 2.10 -0.94 -4.97
C ILE A 96 3.21 -0.64 -3.95
N LYS A 97 4.34 -1.33 -4.09
CA LYS A 97 5.46 -1.18 -3.16
C LYS A 97 6.04 0.23 -3.23
N GLY A 98 6.21 0.85 -2.08
CA GLY A 98 6.65 2.24 -1.96
C GLY A 98 5.53 3.27 -2.09
N LEU A 99 4.28 2.83 -2.36
CA LEU A 99 3.05 3.63 -2.21
C LEU A 99 2.15 3.10 -1.08
N ASP A 100 2.68 2.20 -0.24
CA ASP A 100 1.98 1.57 0.88
C ASP A 100 1.38 2.59 1.87
N PRO A 101 0.30 2.28 2.60
CA PRO A 101 -0.28 3.17 3.58
C PRO A 101 0.74 3.45 4.71
N HIS A 102 0.95 4.73 5.03
CA HIS A 102 1.84 5.10 6.12
C HIS A 102 1.15 4.82 7.46
N GLY A 103 1.76 3.98 8.30
CA GLY A 103 1.39 3.86 9.71
C GLY A 103 1.35 5.25 10.32
N ASN A 104 0.19 5.63 10.88
CA ASN A 104 -0.32 6.99 11.08
C ASN A 104 0.63 8.00 11.78
N GLN A 105 1.78 8.32 11.19
CA GLN A 105 2.89 9.09 11.75
C GLN A 105 3.06 10.43 11.02
N ASP A 106 3.31 11.48 11.79
CA ASP A 106 3.58 12.83 11.26
C ASP A 106 4.96 12.93 10.59
N GLU A 107 5.96 12.22 11.14
CA GLU A 107 7.36 12.23 10.70
C GLU A 107 7.71 10.96 9.90
N VAL A 108 7.15 10.82 8.70
CA VAL A 108 7.70 9.85 7.74
C VAL A 108 9.06 10.38 7.30
N SER A 109 10.14 9.62 7.52
CA SER A 109 11.43 9.95 6.93
C SER A 109 11.30 9.86 5.41
N ASP A 110 11.09 11.02 4.79
CA ASP A 110 10.75 11.32 3.39
C ASP A 110 11.63 10.64 2.31
N VAL A 111 12.66 9.89 2.70
CA VAL A 111 13.75 9.39 1.84
C VAL A 111 13.80 7.85 1.79
N GLN A 112 13.17 7.12 2.72
CA GLN A 112 13.37 5.66 2.81
C GLN A 112 12.44 4.86 1.87
N ASP A 113 11.17 5.25 1.72
CA ASP A 113 10.20 4.59 0.82
C ASP A 113 10.42 4.93 -0.66
N ALA A 114 11.15 6.00 -0.95
CA ALA A 114 11.52 6.37 -2.30
C ALA A 114 12.50 5.36 -2.93
N SER A 115 13.24 4.57 -2.16
CA SER A 115 14.27 3.67 -2.70
C SER A 115 13.71 2.60 -3.66
N ILE A 116 12.55 2.01 -3.34
CA ILE A 116 11.94 0.96 -4.18
C ILE A 116 11.38 1.55 -5.48
N LEU A 117 10.73 2.73 -5.40
CA LEU A 117 10.27 3.45 -6.58
C LEU A 117 11.43 4.11 -7.36
N GLN A 118 12.54 4.48 -6.70
CA GLN A 118 13.74 5.08 -7.33
C GLN A 118 14.47 4.06 -8.19
N ASP A 119 14.58 2.83 -7.72
CA ASP A 119 15.27 1.76 -8.45
C ASP A 119 14.45 1.21 -9.62
N LYS A 120 13.11 1.41 -9.62
CA LYS A 120 12.17 0.66 -10.48
C LYS A 120 11.10 1.51 -11.20
N ALA A 121 11.01 2.81 -10.92
CA ALA A 121 10.21 3.77 -11.67
C ALA A 121 10.80 5.20 -11.53
N PRO A 122 12.06 5.42 -11.94
CA PRO A 122 12.80 6.65 -11.63
C PRO A 122 12.13 7.93 -12.16
N ALA A 123 11.55 7.92 -13.37
CA ALA A 123 10.86 9.11 -13.91
C ALA A 123 9.59 9.46 -13.11
N LEU A 124 8.96 8.45 -12.50
CA LEU A 124 7.81 8.66 -11.64
C LEU A 124 8.21 9.32 -10.31
N VAL A 125 9.31 8.85 -9.73
CA VAL A 125 9.89 9.48 -8.53
C VAL A 125 10.38 10.88 -8.83
N GLU A 126 11.01 11.11 -9.98
CA GLU A 126 11.44 12.45 -10.40
C GLU A 126 10.26 13.41 -10.50
N SER A 127 9.15 12.99 -11.11
CA SER A 127 7.93 13.80 -11.21
C SER A 127 7.34 14.13 -9.82
N LEU A 128 7.30 13.15 -8.90
CA LEU A 128 6.87 13.36 -7.52
C LEU A 128 7.83 14.28 -6.74
N LEU A 129 9.14 14.13 -6.94
CA LEU A 129 10.17 14.95 -6.31
C LEU A 129 10.18 16.38 -6.85
N GLU A 130 9.91 16.58 -8.14
CA GLU A 130 9.82 17.90 -8.77
C GLU A 130 8.55 18.66 -8.30
N ALA A 131 7.41 17.97 -8.24
CA ALA A 131 6.19 18.54 -7.67
C ALA A 131 6.35 18.93 -6.20
N ARG A 132 7.18 18.18 -5.44
CA ARG A 132 7.55 18.51 -4.06
C ARG A 132 8.50 19.70 -3.99
N ARG A 133 9.54 19.76 -4.83
CA ARG A 133 10.55 20.84 -4.83
C ARG A 133 9.95 22.20 -5.20
N SER A 134 8.97 22.21 -6.09
CA SER A 134 8.29 23.43 -6.55
C SER A 134 7.12 23.85 -5.65
N ASN A 135 6.72 23.02 -4.66
CA ASN A 135 5.48 23.18 -3.89
C ASN A 135 4.22 23.32 -4.77
N HIS A 136 4.33 22.91 -6.03
CA HIS A 136 3.31 23.10 -7.06
C HIS A 136 2.25 22.01 -7.02
N GLY A 137 2.61 20.81 -6.53
CA GLY A 137 1.73 19.65 -6.55
C GLY A 137 1.47 19.10 -7.96
N LEU A 138 0.72 18.00 -8.05
CA LEU A 138 0.35 17.36 -9.30
C LEU A 138 -1.10 17.69 -9.68
N ALA A 139 -1.34 18.00 -10.95
CA ALA A 139 -2.68 18.09 -11.50
C ALA A 139 -3.26 16.69 -11.73
N LEU A 140 -4.57 16.61 -11.92
CA LEU A 140 -5.26 15.33 -12.16
C LEU A 140 -4.64 14.56 -13.34
N ASN A 141 -4.38 15.22 -14.47
CA ASN A 141 -3.81 14.58 -15.65
C ASN A 141 -2.43 13.97 -15.36
N ASP A 142 -1.60 14.65 -14.57
CA ASP A 142 -0.29 14.14 -14.17
C ASP A 142 -0.43 12.84 -13.36
N VAL A 143 -1.42 12.78 -12.46
CA VAL A 143 -1.71 11.57 -11.66
C VAL A 143 -2.29 10.45 -12.52
N ILE A 144 -3.16 10.75 -13.50
CA ILE A 144 -3.69 9.75 -14.43
C ILE A 144 -2.56 9.15 -15.28
N THR A 145 -1.65 9.96 -15.78
CA THR A 145 -0.47 9.48 -16.52
C THR A 145 0.40 8.58 -15.64
N MET A 146 0.60 8.95 -14.37
CA MET A 146 1.31 8.12 -13.38
C MET A 146 0.64 6.74 -13.22
N ILE A 147 -0.67 6.70 -13.06
CA ILE A 147 -1.43 5.45 -12.92
C ILE A 147 -1.32 4.59 -14.18
N ALA A 148 -1.57 5.18 -15.36
CA ALA A 148 -1.49 4.47 -16.63
C ALA A 148 -0.10 3.87 -16.88
N THR A 149 0.94 4.60 -16.50
CA THR A 149 2.33 4.15 -16.61
C THR A 149 2.62 2.99 -15.67
N LEU A 150 2.19 3.08 -14.40
CA LEU A 150 2.37 2.01 -13.41
C LEU A 150 1.64 0.73 -13.82
N GLU A 151 0.40 0.82 -14.29
CA GLU A 151 -0.32 -0.35 -14.79
C GLU A 151 0.42 -0.99 -15.97
N ARG A 152 1.00 -0.19 -16.88
CA ARG A 152 1.77 -0.72 -18.01
C ARG A 152 3.00 -1.49 -17.57
N LEU A 153 3.79 -0.96 -16.63
CA LEU A 153 4.96 -1.65 -16.08
C LEU A 153 4.62 -3.00 -15.46
N ILE A 154 3.49 -3.05 -14.74
CA ILE A 154 3.00 -4.28 -14.12
C ILE A 154 2.63 -5.32 -15.19
N PHE A 155 2.07 -4.87 -16.32
CA PHE A 155 1.74 -5.76 -17.43
C PHE A 155 2.92 -6.32 -18.19
N ASP A 156 4.00 -5.56 -18.34
CA ASP A 156 5.21 -6.07 -19.00
C ASP A 156 5.82 -7.24 -18.19
N GLU A 157 5.62 -7.29 -16.86
CA GLU A 157 5.97 -8.46 -16.03
C GLU A 157 5.08 -9.67 -16.34
N SER A 158 3.76 -9.48 -16.47
CA SER A 158 2.82 -10.55 -16.88
C SER A 158 3.16 -11.14 -18.26
N PHE A 159 3.62 -10.30 -19.19
CA PHE A 159 4.06 -10.75 -20.50
C PHE A 159 5.27 -11.69 -20.43
N THR A 160 6.24 -11.36 -19.58
CA THR A 160 7.42 -12.21 -19.31
C THR A 160 7.02 -13.57 -18.73
N LEU A 161 6.02 -13.60 -17.83
CA LEU A 161 5.48 -14.86 -17.30
C LEU A 161 4.78 -15.68 -18.38
N LEU A 162 4.04 -15.04 -19.28
CA LEU A 162 3.35 -15.71 -20.39
C LEU A 162 4.35 -16.35 -21.36
N GLN A 163 5.43 -15.66 -21.72
CA GLN A 163 6.50 -16.24 -22.56
C GLN A 163 7.11 -17.49 -21.92
N ALA A 164 7.43 -17.43 -20.62
CA ALA A 164 7.92 -18.58 -19.89
C ALA A 164 6.89 -19.73 -19.88
N ALA A 165 5.61 -19.42 -19.75
CA ALA A 165 4.53 -20.41 -19.82
C ALA A 165 4.45 -21.08 -21.21
N TYR A 166 4.54 -20.34 -22.31
CA TYR A 166 4.62 -20.92 -23.66
C TYR A 166 5.83 -21.87 -23.80
N ASN A 167 7.00 -21.42 -23.36
CA ASN A 167 8.24 -22.20 -23.40
C ASN A 167 8.13 -23.50 -22.58
N PHE A 168 7.56 -23.45 -21.39
CA PHE A 168 7.39 -24.63 -20.53
C PHE A 168 6.40 -25.65 -21.07
N ASN A 169 5.43 -25.24 -21.90
CA ASN A 169 4.49 -26.15 -22.56
C ASN A 169 4.97 -26.58 -23.96
N GLY A 170 6.12 -26.09 -24.44
CA GLY A 170 6.64 -26.43 -25.76
C GLY A 170 5.78 -25.90 -26.91
N VAL A 171 5.05 -24.80 -26.68
CA VAL A 171 4.12 -24.19 -27.63
C VAL A 171 4.80 -23.00 -28.30
N SER A 172 4.68 -22.88 -29.63
CA SER A 172 5.24 -21.74 -30.37
C SER A 172 4.39 -20.48 -30.17
N MET A 173 5.05 -19.32 -30.12
CA MET A 173 4.42 -17.99 -30.03
C MET A 173 4.09 -17.41 -31.41
N ASP A 174 4.68 -17.93 -32.49
CA ASP A 174 4.58 -17.37 -33.85
C ASP A 174 3.30 -17.79 -34.61
N GLY A 175 2.44 -18.60 -34.00
CA GLY A 175 1.24 -19.15 -34.63
C GLY A 175 0.03 -19.13 -33.70
N SER A 176 -1.10 -19.62 -34.23
CA SER A 176 -2.30 -19.86 -33.43
C SER A 176 -2.30 -21.27 -32.85
N VAL A 177 -2.90 -21.42 -31.68
CA VAL A 177 -2.97 -22.67 -30.93
C VAL A 177 -4.40 -23.04 -30.61
N GLU A 178 -4.65 -24.33 -30.42
CA GLU A 178 -5.96 -24.86 -30.03
C GLU A 178 -6.30 -24.46 -28.59
N GLN A 179 -7.60 -24.40 -28.28
CA GLN A 179 -8.12 -24.03 -26.95
C GLN A 179 -7.47 -24.81 -25.80
N LYS A 180 -7.26 -26.12 -25.98
CA LYS A 180 -6.61 -26.96 -24.97
C LYS A 180 -5.20 -26.48 -24.65
N SER A 181 -4.41 -26.14 -25.67
CA SER A 181 -3.04 -25.65 -25.51
C SER A 181 -3.02 -24.29 -24.80
N VAL A 182 -4.00 -23.42 -25.07
CA VAL A 182 -4.14 -22.14 -24.34
C VAL A 182 -4.39 -22.38 -22.86
N HIS A 183 -5.33 -23.25 -22.50
CA HIS A 183 -5.57 -23.57 -21.08
C HIS A 183 -4.34 -24.14 -20.39
N ASP A 184 -3.54 -24.96 -21.08
CA ASP A 184 -2.28 -25.52 -20.56
C ASP A 184 -1.22 -24.44 -20.29
N VAL A 185 -1.15 -23.45 -21.19
CA VAL A 185 -0.29 -22.26 -21.06
C VAL A 185 -0.79 -21.36 -19.94
N LEU A 186 -2.08 -21.04 -19.88
CA LEU A 186 -2.68 -20.18 -18.85
C LEU A 186 -2.56 -20.80 -17.44
N THR A 187 -2.72 -22.12 -17.32
CA THR A 187 -2.42 -22.86 -16.07
C THR A 187 -0.97 -22.63 -15.65
N SER A 188 -0.03 -22.68 -16.59
CA SER A 188 1.39 -22.46 -16.32
C SER A 188 1.68 -21.01 -15.96
N TYR A 189 1.01 -20.06 -16.62
CA TYR A 189 1.08 -18.64 -16.30
C TYR A 189 0.58 -18.37 -14.88
N LEU A 190 -0.60 -18.87 -14.49
CA LEU A 190 -1.16 -18.64 -13.16
C LEU A 190 -0.31 -19.28 -12.05
N LEU A 191 0.29 -20.45 -12.33
CA LEU A 191 1.25 -21.06 -11.40
C LEU A 191 2.47 -20.15 -11.19
N LEU A 192 3.04 -19.61 -12.27
CA LEU A 192 4.17 -18.67 -12.18
C LEU A 192 3.77 -17.35 -11.52
N PHE A 193 2.57 -16.85 -11.79
CA PHE A 193 2.01 -15.64 -11.22
C PHE A 193 1.85 -15.75 -9.70
N GLN A 194 1.30 -16.86 -9.21
CA GLN A 194 1.14 -17.13 -7.77
C GLN A 194 2.47 -17.29 -7.04
N LEU A 195 3.47 -17.90 -7.70
CA LEU A 195 4.83 -17.99 -7.14
C LEU A 195 5.51 -16.61 -7.06
N GLY A 196 5.10 -15.65 -7.89
CA GLY A 196 5.64 -14.29 -7.93
C GLY A 196 7.17 -14.31 -8.09
N ASN A 197 7.85 -13.53 -7.24
CA ASN A 197 9.33 -13.45 -7.25
C ASN A 197 10.03 -14.76 -6.88
N LYS A 198 9.34 -15.72 -6.27
CA LYS A 198 9.89 -17.04 -5.91
C LYS A 198 9.89 -18.01 -7.09
N GLY A 199 9.18 -17.69 -8.18
CA GLY A 199 9.08 -18.56 -9.36
C GLY A 199 10.37 -18.56 -10.20
N ASN A 200 10.86 -19.74 -10.57
CA ASN A 200 11.96 -19.89 -11.51
C ASN A 200 11.43 -19.97 -12.96
N LEU A 201 11.81 -19.02 -13.82
CA LEU A 201 11.35 -18.94 -15.23
C LEU A 201 12.16 -19.80 -16.20
N THR A 202 13.19 -20.50 -15.71
CA THR A 202 14.10 -21.30 -16.54
C THR A 202 14.04 -22.79 -16.22
N ASP A 203 13.63 -23.17 -15.01
CA ASP A 203 13.57 -24.56 -14.59
C ASP A 203 12.26 -25.25 -15.01
N ALA A 204 12.25 -25.74 -16.24
CA ALA A 204 11.13 -26.49 -16.80
C ALA A 204 10.82 -27.81 -16.06
N ARG A 205 11.80 -28.40 -15.35
CA ARG A 205 11.59 -29.65 -14.59
C ARG A 205 10.80 -29.36 -13.32
N LEU A 206 11.23 -28.35 -12.58
CA LEU A 206 10.51 -27.86 -11.40
C LEU A 206 9.09 -27.45 -11.77
N HIS A 207 8.93 -26.66 -12.84
CA HIS A 207 7.60 -26.25 -13.32
C HIS A 207 6.68 -27.44 -13.60
N ARG A 208 7.17 -28.46 -14.32
CA ARG A 208 6.37 -29.67 -14.61
C ARG A 208 5.98 -30.43 -13.34
N ALA A 209 6.88 -30.55 -12.37
CA ALA A 209 6.59 -31.18 -11.09
C ALA A 209 5.52 -30.42 -10.30
N LEU A 210 5.61 -29.09 -10.27
CA LEU A 210 4.62 -28.22 -9.63
C LEU A 210 3.26 -28.29 -10.35
N LYS A 211 3.24 -28.17 -11.68
CA LYS A 211 2.01 -28.27 -12.50
C LYS A 211 1.30 -29.61 -12.27
N ALA A 212 2.04 -30.72 -12.25
CA ALA A 212 1.48 -32.04 -11.98
C ALA A 212 0.92 -32.16 -10.56
N ARG A 213 1.58 -31.55 -9.57
CA ARG A 213 1.12 -31.54 -8.17
C ARG A 213 -0.16 -30.73 -7.99
N VAL A 214 -0.25 -29.53 -8.58
CA VAL A 214 -1.44 -28.68 -8.41
C VAL A 214 -2.67 -29.24 -9.12
N SER A 215 -2.48 -29.95 -10.23
CA SER A 215 -3.58 -30.58 -11.00
C SER A 215 -4.39 -31.62 -10.21
N GLN A 216 -3.88 -32.10 -9.07
CA GLN A 216 -4.56 -33.10 -8.22
C GLN A 216 -5.28 -32.48 -7.02
N ARG A 217 -5.28 -31.15 -6.88
CA ARG A 217 -5.79 -30.47 -5.70
C ARG A 217 -7.12 -29.78 -5.98
N ASP A 218 -8.04 -29.89 -5.04
CA ASP A 218 -9.38 -29.28 -5.14
C ASP A 218 -9.34 -27.75 -5.19
N ASP A 219 -8.37 -27.10 -4.54
CA ASP A 219 -8.21 -25.63 -4.59
C ASP A 219 -7.76 -25.12 -5.94
N TRP A 220 -7.03 -25.93 -6.71
CA TRP A 220 -6.63 -25.55 -8.06
C TRP A 220 -7.80 -25.53 -9.03
N LEU A 221 -8.87 -26.28 -8.75
CA LEU A 221 -10.10 -26.26 -9.57
C LEU A 221 -10.69 -24.85 -9.65
N VAL A 222 -10.67 -24.09 -8.55
CA VAL A 222 -11.19 -22.71 -8.51
C VAL A 222 -10.31 -21.77 -9.35
N VAL A 223 -9.00 -22.00 -9.39
CA VAL A 223 -8.06 -21.25 -10.26
C VAL A 223 -8.28 -21.60 -11.74
N ASP A 224 -8.57 -22.87 -12.01
CA ASP A 224 -8.91 -23.33 -13.36
C ASP A 224 -10.26 -22.75 -13.82
N GLU A 225 -11.27 -22.64 -12.96
CA GLU A 225 -12.52 -21.94 -13.28
C GLU A 225 -12.25 -20.47 -13.63
N PHE A 226 -11.42 -19.78 -12.84
CA PHE A 226 -11.05 -18.38 -13.12
C PHE A 226 -10.41 -18.18 -14.49
N GLN A 227 -9.46 -19.04 -14.90
CA GLN A 227 -8.87 -18.92 -16.25
C GLN A 227 -9.86 -19.28 -17.36
N ARG A 228 -10.76 -20.25 -17.12
CA ARG A 228 -11.76 -20.65 -18.11
C ARG A 228 -12.76 -19.54 -18.36
N ASP A 229 -13.20 -18.86 -17.30
CA ASP A 229 -14.09 -17.70 -17.41
C ASP A 229 -13.44 -16.57 -18.23
N ALA A 230 -12.16 -16.28 -18.02
CA ALA A 230 -11.45 -15.26 -18.82
C ALA A 230 -11.35 -15.63 -20.31
N VAL A 231 -11.09 -16.90 -20.63
CA VAL A 231 -11.11 -17.38 -22.03
C VAL A 231 -12.51 -17.22 -22.64
N LEU A 232 -13.55 -17.58 -21.90
CA LEU A 232 -14.95 -17.45 -22.37
C LEU A 232 -15.38 -15.99 -22.55
N ASN A 233 -14.97 -15.09 -21.65
CA ASN A 233 -15.20 -13.65 -21.80
C ASN A 233 -14.54 -13.10 -23.05
N HIS A 234 -13.29 -13.53 -23.32
CA HIS A 234 -12.55 -13.15 -24.51
C HIS A 234 -13.24 -13.62 -25.79
N ASP A 235 -13.68 -14.88 -25.82
CA ASP A 235 -14.41 -15.47 -26.94
C ASP A 235 -15.74 -14.74 -27.18
N PHE A 236 -16.47 -14.42 -26.10
CA PHE A 236 -17.71 -13.66 -26.17
C PHE A 236 -17.50 -12.26 -26.75
N ALA A 237 -16.44 -11.55 -26.32
CA ALA A 237 -16.11 -10.22 -26.86
C ALA A 237 -15.79 -10.25 -28.36
N LYS A 238 -15.25 -11.37 -28.86
CA LYS A 238 -14.91 -11.57 -30.29
C LYS A 238 -16.02 -12.23 -31.10
N GLN A 239 -17.13 -12.65 -30.49
CA GLN A 239 -18.20 -13.41 -31.14
C GLN A 239 -18.71 -12.76 -32.43
N SER A 240 -18.80 -11.43 -32.49
CA SER A 240 -19.27 -10.71 -33.68
C SER A 240 -18.32 -10.76 -34.89
N ARG A 241 -17.07 -11.16 -34.68
CA ARG A 241 -16.01 -11.22 -35.70
C ARG A 241 -15.51 -12.64 -35.96
N SER A 242 -15.84 -13.57 -35.08
CA SER A 242 -15.43 -14.98 -35.17
C SER A 242 -16.48 -15.82 -35.91
N ASN A 243 -16.03 -16.85 -36.62
CA ASN A 243 -16.93 -17.81 -37.26
C ASN A 243 -17.40 -18.85 -36.22
N PRO A 244 -18.71 -18.96 -35.92
CA PRO A 244 -19.22 -19.86 -34.89
C PRO A 244 -19.19 -21.36 -35.29
N PHE A 245 -18.79 -21.68 -36.52
CA PHE A 245 -18.77 -23.05 -37.06
C PHE A 245 -17.37 -23.67 -37.12
N VAL A 246 -16.34 -22.97 -36.65
CA VAL A 246 -14.96 -23.49 -36.57
C VAL A 246 -14.49 -23.44 -35.13
N GLU A 247 -13.64 -24.40 -34.75
CA GLU A 247 -13.00 -24.35 -33.44
C GLU A 247 -12.15 -23.09 -33.31
N PRO A 248 -12.22 -22.38 -32.17
CA PRO A 248 -11.46 -21.17 -31.96
C PRO A 248 -9.96 -21.50 -31.89
N LEU A 249 -9.18 -20.70 -32.61
CA LEU A 249 -7.72 -20.71 -32.56
C LEU A 249 -7.25 -19.41 -31.92
N TYR A 250 -6.25 -19.50 -31.06
CA TYR A 250 -5.77 -18.38 -30.26
C TYR A 250 -4.34 -18.05 -30.64
N THR A 251 -4.12 -16.81 -31.08
CA THR A 251 -2.80 -16.24 -31.28
C THR A 251 -2.14 -15.93 -29.93
N PHE A 252 -0.83 -15.67 -29.95
CA PHE A 252 -0.14 -15.16 -28.76
C PHE A 252 -0.70 -13.81 -28.27
N GLN A 253 -1.22 -12.97 -29.17
CA GLN A 253 -1.90 -11.74 -28.79
C GLN A 253 -3.20 -12.03 -28.03
N ASP A 254 -3.99 -13.02 -28.48
CA ASP A 254 -5.22 -13.42 -27.77
C ASP A 254 -4.91 -13.89 -26.34
N SER A 255 -3.88 -14.72 -26.19
CA SER A 255 -3.39 -15.15 -24.86
C SER A 255 -2.88 -13.98 -24.01
N SER A 256 -2.26 -12.97 -24.63
CA SER A 256 -1.78 -11.76 -23.94
C SER A 256 -2.94 -10.92 -23.42
N ASP A 257 -3.99 -10.71 -24.24
CA ASP A 257 -5.21 -10.00 -23.84
C ASP A 257 -5.92 -10.73 -22.68
N ILE A 258 -5.98 -12.07 -22.73
CA ILE A 258 -6.57 -12.89 -21.66
C ILE A 258 -5.74 -12.77 -20.37
N VAL A 259 -4.41 -12.83 -20.48
CA VAL A 259 -3.51 -12.66 -19.33
C VAL A 259 -3.63 -11.26 -18.71
N GLU A 260 -3.86 -10.23 -19.52
CA GLU A 260 -4.14 -8.87 -19.05
C GLU A 260 -5.39 -8.83 -18.14
N GLU A 261 -6.48 -9.45 -18.59
CA GLU A 261 -7.72 -9.59 -17.81
C GLU A 261 -7.51 -10.40 -16.53
N LEU A 262 -6.78 -11.52 -16.61
CA LEU A 262 -6.46 -12.36 -15.46
C LEU A 262 -5.65 -11.60 -14.41
N ALA A 263 -4.61 -10.88 -14.82
CA ALA A 263 -3.75 -10.12 -13.91
C ALA A 263 -4.54 -9.02 -13.18
N HIS A 264 -5.33 -8.25 -13.91
CA HIS A 264 -6.21 -7.21 -13.37
C HIS A 264 -7.27 -7.77 -12.41
N GLY A 265 -7.90 -8.89 -12.78
CA GLY A 265 -9.00 -9.49 -12.01
C GLY A 265 -8.57 -10.28 -10.78
N TYR A 266 -7.29 -10.72 -10.73
CA TYR A 266 -6.83 -11.70 -9.75
C TYR A 266 -7.07 -11.27 -8.29
N GLY A 267 -6.73 -10.02 -7.93
CA GLY A 267 -6.88 -9.54 -6.55
C GLY A 267 -8.33 -9.54 -6.08
N LYS A 268 -9.26 -9.10 -6.94
CA LYS A 268 -10.70 -9.11 -6.66
C LYS A 268 -11.25 -10.53 -6.55
N TRP A 269 -10.88 -11.42 -7.47
CA TRP A 269 -11.27 -12.82 -7.43
C TRP A 269 -10.82 -13.48 -6.12
N GLN A 270 -9.54 -13.30 -5.78
CA GLN A 270 -8.96 -13.91 -4.59
C GLN A 270 -9.48 -13.32 -3.27
N ASN A 271 -9.98 -12.09 -3.27
CA ASN A 271 -10.58 -11.49 -2.07
C ASN A 271 -11.77 -12.28 -1.50
N THR A 272 -12.32 -13.24 -2.25
CA THR A 272 -13.32 -14.19 -1.75
C THR A 272 -12.80 -15.03 -0.58
N GLU A 273 -11.52 -15.43 -0.58
CA GLU A 273 -10.93 -16.14 0.56
C GLU A 273 -10.79 -15.23 1.79
N CYS A 274 -10.42 -13.96 1.58
CA CYS A 274 -10.32 -12.98 2.67
C CYS A 274 -11.69 -12.72 3.32
N ARG A 275 -12.76 -12.67 2.53
CA ARG A 275 -14.14 -12.56 3.04
C ARG A 275 -14.56 -13.78 3.85
N GLN A 276 -14.24 -14.99 3.36
CA GLN A 276 -14.49 -16.21 4.14
C GLN A 276 -13.68 -16.26 5.44
N MET A 277 -12.42 -15.79 5.41
CA MET A 277 -11.60 -15.67 6.63
C MET A 277 -12.22 -14.68 7.62
N LYS A 278 -12.76 -13.55 7.13
CA LYS A 278 -13.50 -12.57 7.93
C LYS A 278 -14.71 -13.22 8.60
N ASP A 279 -15.52 -13.96 7.84
CA ASP A 279 -16.70 -14.66 8.35
C ASP A 279 -16.30 -15.64 9.49
N ASP A 280 -15.28 -16.46 9.26
CA ASP A 280 -14.74 -17.40 10.26
C ASP A 280 -14.21 -16.69 11.53
N LEU A 281 -13.59 -15.51 11.40
CA LEU A 281 -13.11 -14.70 12.51
C LEU A 281 -14.29 -14.11 13.31
N MET A 282 -15.32 -13.64 12.63
CA MET A 282 -16.52 -13.08 13.25
C MET A 282 -17.29 -14.11 14.08
N GLU A 283 -17.24 -15.40 13.74
CA GLU A 283 -17.80 -16.47 14.59
C GLU A 283 -17.17 -16.53 15.99
N LEU A 284 -15.96 -16.00 16.16
CA LEU A 284 -15.23 -15.95 17.43
C LEU A 284 -15.46 -14.64 18.20
N ASP A 285 -16.06 -13.63 17.58
CA ASP A 285 -16.41 -12.35 18.18
C ASP A 285 -17.73 -12.49 18.96
N SER A 286 -17.61 -12.60 20.29
CA SER A 286 -18.77 -12.78 21.17
C SER A 286 -19.54 -11.48 21.42
N ASP A 287 -18.88 -10.33 21.28
CA ASP A 287 -19.41 -9.00 21.61
C ASP A 287 -19.99 -8.29 20.37
N GLY A 288 -19.64 -8.77 19.16
CA GLY A 288 -20.01 -8.15 17.89
C GLY A 288 -19.33 -6.79 17.67
N ASP A 289 -18.20 -6.54 18.34
CA ASP A 289 -17.48 -5.27 18.34
C ASP A 289 -16.23 -5.26 17.43
N GLY A 290 -16.04 -6.33 16.67
CA GLY A 290 -14.91 -6.55 15.76
C GLY A 290 -13.63 -7.01 16.46
N ARG A 291 -13.72 -7.51 17.70
CA ARG A 291 -12.57 -7.98 18.48
C ARG A 291 -12.76 -9.42 18.96
N ILE A 292 -11.68 -10.20 18.95
CA ILE A 292 -11.69 -11.60 19.38
C ILE A 292 -10.76 -11.77 20.58
N PRO A 293 -11.20 -12.33 21.71
CA PRO A 293 -10.34 -12.77 22.80
C PRO A 293 -9.14 -13.59 22.30
N ILE A 294 -7.91 -13.24 22.73
CA ILE A 294 -6.69 -13.88 22.22
C ILE A 294 -6.70 -15.41 22.39
N GLY A 295 -7.30 -15.90 23.47
CA GLY A 295 -7.46 -17.32 23.72
C GLY A 295 -8.39 -18.00 22.70
N LYS A 296 -9.52 -17.37 22.34
CA LYS A 296 -10.42 -17.87 21.27
C LYS A 296 -9.75 -17.84 19.90
N PHE A 297 -8.95 -16.81 19.62
CA PHE A 297 -8.18 -16.67 18.38
C PHE A 297 -7.20 -17.83 18.17
N TYR A 298 -6.40 -18.17 19.19
CA TYR A 298 -5.44 -19.28 19.09
C TYR A 298 -6.03 -20.67 19.37
N GLY A 299 -7.16 -20.74 20.08
CA GLY A 299 -7.84 -21.97 20.47
C GLY A 299 -8.65 -22.64 19.37
N ARG A 300 -8.72 -22.05 18.17
CA ARG A 300 -9.34 -22.69 17.01
C ARG A 300 -8.61 -23.99 16.66
N SER A 301 -9.37 -25.06 16.42
CA SER A 301 -8.80 -26.39 16.21
C SER A 301 -7.96 -26.44 14.92
N ASP A 302 -6.93 -27.28 14.92
CA ASP A 302 -6.07 -27.47 13.75
C ASP A 302 -6.80 -28.11 12.55
N ASN A 303 -8.01 -28.65 12.75
CA ASN A 303 -8.84 -29.21 11.67
C ASN A 303 -9.73 -28.17 10.97
N THR A 304 -9.66 -26.91 11.37
CA THR A 304 -10.44 -25.83 10.72
C THR A 304 -9.76 -25.30 9.46
N LYS A 305 -10.54 -24.63 8.60
CA LYS A 305 -10.07 -24.12 7.31
C LYS A 305 -8.97 -23.06 7.43
N TYR A 306 -9.00 -22.26 8.48
CA TYR A 306 -8.01 -21.22 8.77
C TYR A 306 -7.37 -21.46 10.14
N GLN A 307 -6.04 -21.58 10.14
CA GLN A 307 -5.23 -21.66 11.35
C GLN A 307 -4.51 -20.34 11.55
N PHE A 308 -4.77 -19.69 12.67
CA PHE A 308 -4.15 -18.42 13.01
C PHE A 308 -2.91 -18.67 13.86
N THR A 309 -1.74 -18.29 13.33
CA THR A 309 -0.45 -18.66 13.92
C THR A 309 0.49 -17.48 14.07
N GLU A 310 0.04 -16.27 13.79
CA GLU A 310 0.82 -15.05 13.96
C GLU A 310 1.23 -14.84 15.42
N SER A 311 2.43 -14.32 15.65
CA SER A 311 2.95 -14.02 16.99
C SER A 311 2.31 -12.78 17.59
N LEU A 312 2.26 -12.71 18.92
CA LEU A 312 1.77 -11.53 19.65
C LEU A 312 2.54 -10.26 19.26
N GLN A 313 3.86 -10.37 19.08
CA GLN A 313 4.69 -9.24 18.66
C GLN A 313 4.27 -8.72 17.28
N TYR A 314 4.06 -9.64 16.33
CA TYR A 314 3.58 -9.25 15.00
C TYR A 314 2.22 -8.55 15.08
N LEU A 315 1.25 -9.13 15.81
CA LEU A 315 -0.09 -8.55 15.96
C LEU A 315 -0.04 -7.16 16.60
N GLN A 316 0.87 -6.94 17.54
CA GLN A 316 1.11 -5.64 18.16
C GLN A 316 1.71 -4.64 17.16
N ASP A 317 2.75 -5.04 16.41
CA ASP A 317 3.48 -4.18 15.48
C ASP A 317 2.62 -3.67 14.30
N ILE A 318 1.59 -4.45 13.92
CA ILE A 318 0.62 -4.06 12.88
C ILE A 318 -0.64 -3.39 13.45
N GLY A 319 -0.74 -3.23 14.78
CA GLY A 319 -1.89 -2.65 15.46
C GLY A 319 -3.15 -3.54 15.44
N ALA A 320 -2.98 -4.86 15.24
CA ALA A 320 -4.07 -5.82 15.33
C ALA A 320 -4.35 -6.28 16.77
N LEU A 321 -3.47 -6.01 17.72
CA LEU A 321 -3.66 -6.38 19.12
C LEU A 321 -4.20 -5.19 19.95
N ASP A 322 -5.34 -5.39 20.59
CA ASP A 322 -5.93 -4.49 21.58
C ASP A 322 -5.50 -4.90 23.00
N GLU A 323 -4.72 -4.04 23.64
CA GLU A 323 -4.19 -4.23 25.00
C GLU A 323 -4.78 -3.20 25.98
N SER A 324 -5.85 -2.50 25.61
CA SER A 324 -6.50 -1.51 26.49
C SER A 324 -7.23 -2.15 27.69
N GLY A 325 -7.48 -3.46 27.62
CA GLY A 325 -8.16 -4.24 28.65
C GLY A 325 -7.25 -5.13 29.50
N SER A 326 -7.87 -5.82 30.45
CA SER A 326 -7.26 -6.91 31.23
C SER A 326 -6.95 -8.12 30.35
N GLU A 327 -7.86 -8.41 29.43
CA GLU A 327 -7.69 -9.42 28.39
C GLU A 327 -7.23 -8.77 27.07
N LYS A 328 -6.29 -9.41 26.38
CA LYS A 328 -5.84 -9.01 25.05
C LYS A 328 -6.84 -9.50 24.00
N LYS A 329 -7.23 -8.64 23.07
CA LYS A 329 -8.14 -9.00 21.97
C LYS A 329 -7.51 -8.70 20.61
N VAL A 330 -7.81 -9.50 19.60
CA VAL A 330 -7.39 -9.29 18.20
C VAL A 330 -8.48 -8.51 17.47
N ARG A 331 -8.11 -7.41 16.83
CA ARG A 331 -8.98 -6.61 15.95
C ARG A 331 -9.07 -7.28 14.59
N ILE A 332 -10.28 -7.70 14.19
CA ILE A 332 -10.51 -8.47 12.97
C ILE A 332 -10.04 -7.68 11.73
N SER A 333 -10.47 -6.43 11.59
CA SER A 333 -10.17 -5.59 10.43
C SER A 333 -8.68 -5.27 10.28
N ASN A 334 -7.97 -4.97 11.37
CA ASN A 334 -6.51 -4.77 11.36
C ASN A 334 -5.75 -6.07 11.04
N TYR A 335 -6.21 -7.22 11.55
CA TYR A 335 -5.59 -8.51 11.24
C TYR A 335 -5.73 -8.83 9.75
N LEU A 336 -6.93 -8.72 9.19
CA LEU A 336 -7.20 -8.99 7.76
C LEU A 336 -6.36 -8.12 6.83
N GLN A 337 -6.16 -6.85 7.17
CA GLN A 337 -5.31 -5.92 6.41
C GLN A 337 -3.81 -6.07 6.74
N GLY A 338 -3.45 -7.00 7.61
CA GLY A 338 -2.07 -7.27 8.00
C GLY A 338 -1.23 -7.86 6.85
N PRO A 339 0.09 -7.60 6.81
CA PRO A 339 0.96 -8.09 5.74
C PRO A 339 1.07 -9.61 5.57
N SER A 340 0.78 -10.39 6.61
CA SER A 340 0.72 -11.87 6.58
C SER A 340 -0.43 -12.38 5.71
N ASN A 341 -1.42 -11.54 5.42
CA ASN A 341 -2.56 -11.84 4.56
C ASN A 341 -2.34 -11.40 3.09
N CYS A 342 -1.08 -11.16 2.70
CA CYS A 342 -0.68 -10.95 1.31
C CYS A 342 -0.24 -12.28 0.66
N ILE A 343 -0.87 -12.62 -0.46
CA ILE A 343 -0.81 -13.98 -1.04
C ILE A 343 0.23 -14.10 -2.14
N ALA A 344 0.33 -13.07 -2.99
CA ALA A 344 1.29 -13.03 -4.09
C ALA A 344 2.11 -11.74 -4.01
N SER A 345 3.39 -11.81 -4.35
CA SER A 345 4.27 -10.65 -4.43
C SER A 345 5.10 -10.73 -5.70
N SER A 346 4.89 -9.76 -6.59
CA SER A 346 5.70 -9.58 -7.80
C SER A 346 6.86 -8.65 -7.50
N THR A 347 7.60 -8.23 -8.53
CA THR A 347 8.60 -7.16 -8.43
C THR A 347 7.99 -5.87 -7.89
N TYR A 348 6.87 -5.41 -8.46
CA TYR A 348 6.32 -4.06 -8.27
C TYR A 348 5.22 -3.96 -7.21
N TYR A 349 4.47 -5.04 -6.98
CA TYR A 349 3.29 -5.01 -6.13
C TYR A 349 3.12 -6.29 -5.31
N SER A 350 2.22 -6.23 -4.34
CA SER A 350 1.72 -7.36 -3.58
C SER A 350 0.20 -7.43 -3.71
N ILE A 351 -0.35 -8.64 -3.71
CA ILE A 351 -1.81 -8.88 -3.70
C ILE A 351 -2.20 -9.26 -2.28
N CYS A 352 -2.99 -8.42 -1.63
CA CYS A 352 -3.41 -8.55 -0.24
C CYS A 352 -4.92 -8.54 -0.12
N CYS A 353 -5.44 -8.88 1.07
CA CYS A 353 -6.87 -8.74 1.34
C CYS A 353 -7.33 -7.29 1.12
N LEU A 354 -8.48 -7.13 0.46
CA LEU A 354 -9.01 -5.80 0.15
C LEU A 354 -9.62 -5.17 1.39
N SER A 355 -9.38 -3.87 1.56
CA SER A 355 -10.01 -3.06 2.59
C SER A 355 -11.46 -2.77 2.20
N GLU A 356 -12.42 -3.36 2.92
CA GLU A 356 -13.84 -2.98 2.78
C GLU A 356 -14.08 -1.53 3.24
N CYS A 357 -13.26 -1.04 4.19
CA CYS A 357 -13.27 0.35 4.62
C CYS A 357 -13.02 1.32 3.48
N ASP A 358 -12.10 0.99 2.56
CA ASP A 358 -11.80 1.83 1.41
C ASP A 358 -13.04 1.95 0.51
N GLY A 359 -13.85 0.89 0.40
CA GLY A 359 -15.14 0.94 -0.28
C GLY A 359 -16.11 1.96 0.35
N LEU A 360 -16.24 1.92 1.69
CA LEU A 360 -17.08 2.86 2.45
C LEU A 360 -16.56 4.31 2.32
N LEU A 361 -15.25 4.49 2.44
CA LEU A 361 -14.61 5.81 2.33
C LEU A 361 -14.76 6.38 0.91
N ASN A 362 -14.58 5.57 -0.13
CA ASN A 362 -14.83 5.96 -1.52
C ASN A 362 -16.29 6.39 -1.76
N GLU A 363 -17.27 5.74 -1.12
CA GLU A 363 -18.67 6.17 -1.19
C GLU A 363 -18.89 7.53 -0.52
N LEU A 364 -18.26 7.77 0.64
CA LEU A 364 -18.30 9.06 1.32
C LEU A 364 -17.64 10.15 0.48
N GLU A 365 -16.45 9.90 -0.08
CA GLU A 365 -15.75 10.80 -0.99
C GLU A 365 -16.63 11.20 -2.18
N ALA A 366 -17.30 10.22 -2.81
CA ALA A 366 -18.19 10.44 -3.94
C ALA A 366 -19.42 11.29 -3.58
N LYS A 367 -20.01 11.07 -2.40
CA LYS A 367 -21.20 11.82 -1.94
C LYS A 367 -20.86 13.22 -1.42
N ILE A 368 -19.67 13.41 -0.86
CA ILE A 368 -19.26 14.67 -0.22
C ILE A 368 -18.54 15.58 -1.21
N GLY A 369 -17.59 15.04 -2.00
CA GLY A 369 -16.85 15.80 -3.00
C GLY A 369 -15.98 16.93 -2.44
N ALA A 370 -15.61 16.85 -1.15
CA ALA A 370 -14.84 17.89 -0.44
C ALA A 370 -13.97 17.28 0.68
N PRO A 371 -12.86 17.93 1.06
CA PRO A 371 -11.92 17.41 2.08
C PRO A 371 -12.44 17.43 3.51
N THR A 372 -13.45 18.27 3.78
CA THR A 372 -14.11 18.35 5.08
C THR A 372 -15.63 18.32 4.91
N VAL A 373 -16.32 17.84 5.94
CA VAL A 373 -17.79 17.71 5.94
C VAL A 373 -18.39 18.16 7.26
N ASP A 374 -19.60 18.72 7.20
CA ASP A 374 -20.39 19.02 8.40
C ASP A 374 -20.73 17.72 9.18
N PRO A 375 -20.58 17.70 10.52
CA PRO A 375 -20.88 16.52 11.34
C PRO A 375 -22.28 15.95 11.15
N MET A 376 -23.30 16.81 11.05
CA MET A 376 -24.70 16.37 10.94
C MET A 376 -25.00 15.79 9.56
N HIS A 377 -24.39 16.36 8.51
CA HIS A 377 -24.45 15.78 7.18
C HIS A 377 -23.79 14.39 7.16
N LEU A 378 -22.58 14.26 7.74
CA LEU A 378 -21.84 13.00 7.79
C LEU A 378 -22.60 11.90 8.55
N LEU A 379 -23.20 12.22 9.70
CA LEU A 379 -24.05 11.27 10.46
C LEU A 379 -25.20 10.71 9.62
N ARG A 380 -25.83 11.55 8.79
CA ARG A 380 -26.94 11.14 7.93
C ARG A 380 -26.47 10.23 6.79
N LEU A 381 -25.29 10.50 6.23
CA LEU A 381 -24.71 9.66 5.19
C LEU A 381 -24.36 8.27 5.74
N VAL A 382 -23.65 8.23 6.88
CA VAL A 382 -23.19 6.98 7.50
C VAL A 382 -24.34 6.18 8.09
N GLY A 383 -25.37 6.81 8.65
CA GLY A 383 -26.57 6.13 9.13
C GLY A 383 -27.39 5.42 8.04
N ASN A 384 -27.16 5.79 6.77
CA ASN A 384 -27.80 5.21 5.59
C ASN A 384 -26.82 4.43 4.69
N MET A 385 -25.62 4.11 5.18
CA MET A 385 -24.61 3.33 4.46
C MET A 385 -24.52 1.90 5.02
N SER A 386 -24.81 0.92 4.17
CA SER A 386 -24.74 -0.50 4.52
C SER A 386 -23.35 -1.08 4.23
N SER A 387 -22.91 -2.04 5.03
CA SER A 387 -21.72 -2.86 4.77
C SER A 387 -22.09 -4.35 4.77
N SER A 388 -21.11 -5.26 4.66
CA SER A 388 -21.38 -6.70 4.73
C SER A 388 -21.88 -7.13 6.12
N THR A 389 -21.61 -6.36 7.18
CA THR A 389 -22.01 -6.69 8.56
C THR A 389 -22.89 -5.63 9.22
N VAL A 390 -23.24 -4.55 8.52
CA VAL A 390 -24.03 -3.44 9.06
C VAL A 390 -25.20 -3.12 8.16
N ASP A 391 -26.41 -3.33 8.69
CA ASP A 391 -27.67 -3.01 8.03
C ASP A 391 -28.08 -1.53 8.20
N THR A 392 -28.94 -1.06 7.29
CA THR A 392 -29.45 0.32 7.28
C THR A 392 -30.96 0.39 7.03
N PRO A 393 -31.64 1.47 7.44
CA PRO A 393 -31.13 2.65 8.15
C PRO A 393 -30.87 2.37 9.64
N ARG A 394 -29.82 2.98 10.20
CA ARG A 394 -29.49 2.88 11.63
C ARG A 394 -29.30 4.24 12.27
N GLN A 395 -29.63 4.35 13.55
CA GLN A 395 -29.33 5.52 14.36
C GLN A 395 -28.02 5.29 15.11
N LEU A 396 -27.04 6.15 14.88
CA LEU A 396 -25.77 6.11 15.59
C LEU A 396 -25.96 6.62 17.03
N PRO A 397 -25.30 6.02 18.03
CA PRO A 397 -25.38 6.46 19.42
C PRO A 397 -24.99 7.93 19.61
N VAL A 398 -25.53 8.57 20.66
CA VAL A 398 -25.31 9.99 20.95
C VAL A 398 -23.82 10.33 21.13
N PHE A 399 -23.04 9.45 21.75
CA PHE A 399 -21.60 9.66 21.94
C PHE A 399 -20.83 9.73 20.61
N MET A 400 -21.26 9.00 19.58
CA MET A 400 -20.66 9.05 18.23
C MET A 400 -20.89 10.42 17.58
N ALA A 401 -22.09 10.98 17.75
CA ALA A 401 -22.41 12.32 17.25
C ALA A 401 -21.61 13.41 17.98
N GLN A 402 -21.49 13.31 19.31
CA GLN A 402 -20.66 14.22 20.11
C GLN A 402 -19.19 14.14 19.69
N ARG A 403 -18.70 12.93 19.38
CA ARG A 403 -17.33 12.73 18.93
C ARG A 403 -17.03 13.43 17.60
N LEU A 404 -17.90 13.31 16.59
CA LEU A 404 -17.74 14.06 15.33
C LEU A 404 -17.74 15.56 15.54
N LYS A 405 -18.60 16.06 16.45
CA LYS A 405 -18.61 17.48 16.79
C LYS A 405 -17.27 17.93 17.39
N SER A 406 -16.70 17.15 18.31
CA SER A 406 -15.37 17.43 18.88
C SER A 406 -14.27 17.45 17.81
N ILE A 407 -14.30 16.51 16.86
CA ILE A 407 -13.35 16.49 15.73
C ILE A 407 -13.51 17.75 14.87
N ALA A 408 -14.74 18.16 14.57
CA ALA A 408 -15.02 19.37 13.81
C ALA A 408 -14.57 20.64 14.53
N ASP A 409 -14.83 20.74 15.85
CA ASP A 409 -14.41 21.89 16.66
C ASP A 409 -12.87 22.06 16.65
N GLN A 410 -12.11 20.95 16.58
CA GLN A 410 -10.65 20.96 16.43
C GLN A 410 -10.18 21.36 15.02
N ASN A 411 -11.03 21.20 14.00
CA ASN A 411 -10.66 21.32 12.58
C ASN A 411 -11.44 22.43 11.85
N GLY A 412 -11.72 23.54 12.54
CA GLY A 412 -12.33 24.72 11.90
C GLY A 412 -13.80 24.56 11.53
N GLY A 413 -14.52 23.66 12.22
CA GLY A 413 -15.96 23.45 12.08
C GLY A 413 -16.38 22.31 11.14
N GLY A 414 -15.43 21.64 10.48
CA GLY A 414 -15.69 20.48 9.62
C GLY A 414 -14.86 19.26 10.02
N VAL A 415 -15.37 18.07 9.76
CA VAL A 415 -14.67 16.79 9.98
C VAL A 415 -13.79 16.50 8.76
N PRO A 416 -12.45 16.38 8.91
CA PRO A 416 -11.58 15.97 7.82
C PRO A 416 -11.77 14.49 7.45
N LEU A 417 -12.07 14.19 6.19
CA LEU A 417 -12.36 12.82 5.73
C LEU A 417 -11.14 11.88 5.76
N HIS A 418 -9.94 12.44 5.71
CA HIS A 418 -8.68 11.69 5.69
C HIS A 418 -7.85 11.98 6.95
N GLY A 419 -8.55 12.28 8.05
CA GLY A 419 -7.96 12.48 9.37
C GLY A 419 -8.02 11.20 10.21
N ARG A 420 -6.99 10.99 11.02
CA ARG A 420 -6.89 9.84 11.93
C ARG A 420 -8.09 9.71 12.86
N LEU A 421 -8.59 10.82 13.42
CA LEU A 421 -9.72 10.74 14.35
C LEU A 421 -11.04 10.38 13.65
N PHE A 422 -11.19 10.77 12.38
CA PHE A 422 -12.31 10.32 11.57
C PHE A 422 -12.19 8.83 11.23
N SER A 423 -11.00 8.34 10.88
CA SER A 423 -10.76 6.90 10.69
C SER A 423 -11.06 6.10 11.97
N GLU A 424 -10.71 6.63 13.14
CA GLU A 424 -11.03 6.02 14.45
C GLU A 424 -12.55 5.97 14.65
N TRP A 425 -13.24 7.07 14.35
CA TRP A 425 -14.70 7.12 14.40
C TRP A 425 -15.34 6.13 13.42
N LEU A 426 -14.81 6.00 12.21
CA LEU A 426 -15.31 5.08 11.20
C LEU A 426 -15.10 3.61 11.59
N HIS A 427 -13.98 3.29 12.26
CA HIS A 427 -13.75 1.98 12.88
C HIS A 427 -14.88 1.62 13.85
N TYR A 428 -15.27 2.51 14.77
CA TYR A 428 -16.38 2.22 15.69
C TYR A 428 -17.75 2.21 14.99
N ALA A 429 -17.90 2.90 13.86
CA ALA A 429 -19.12 2.85 13.08
C ALA A 429 -19.26 1.55 12.27
N PHE A 430 -18.14 0.94 11.87
CA PHE A 430 -18.02 -0.26 11.03
C PHE A 430 -16.86 -1.15 11.50
N PRO A 431 -16.99 -1.84 12.65
CA PRO A 431 -15.87 -2.50 13.34
C PRO A 431 -15.22 -3.62 12.54
N ASN A 432 -16.01 -4.35 11.75
CA ASN A 432 -15.54 -5.48 10.94
C ASN A 432 -15.03 -5.06 9.55
N GLU A 433 -15.26 -3.82 9.13
CA GLU A 433 -14.79 -3.30 7.84
C GLU A 433 -13.57 -2.41 7.99
N CYS A 434 -13.60 -1.51 8.98
CA CYS A 434 -12.63 -0.44 9.13
C CYS A 434 -11.58 -0.75 10.19
N PRO A 435 -10.28 -0.62 9.88
CA PRO A 435 -9.21 -0.88 10.82
C PRO A 435 -9.08 0.28 11.82
N TYR A 436 -8.72 -0.04 13.06
CA TYR A 436 -8.41 0.97 14.06
C TYR A 436 -7.09 1.66 13.69
N PRO A 437 -7.04 3.01 13.64
CA PRO A 437 -5.87 3.72 13.16
C PRO A 437 -4.82 3.88 14.27
N HIS A 438 -3.91 2.91 14.45
CA HIS A 438 -2.77 3.07 15.37
C HIS A 438 -1.65 3.94 14.77
N ILE A 439 -0.94 4.74 15.59
CA ILE A 439 0.33 5.37 15.16
C ILE A 439 1.38 4.27 15.20
N LEU A 440 1.79 3.79 14.03
CA LEU A 440 2.74 2.68 13.86
C LEU A 440 3.88 3.12 12.95
N GLU A 441 5.02 2.43 13.03
CA GLU A 441 6.09 2.63 12.05
C GLU A 441 5.63 2.16 10.66
N ALA A 442 5.63 3.03 9.65
CA ALA A 442 5.07 2.71 8.33
C ALA A 442 5.60 1.40 7.71
N LYS A 443 6.88 1.06 7.95
CA LYS A 443 7.48 -0.18 7.46
C LYS A 443 6.79 -1.45 7.99
N THR A 444 6.17 -1.44 9.17
CA THR A 444 5.52 -2.64 9.72
C THR A 444 4.26 -3.03 8.96
N LEU A 445 3.68 -2.12 8.17
CA LEU A 445 2.54 -2.40 7.29
C LEU A 445 2.96 -2.87 5.88
N THR A 446 4.26 -3.00 5.62
CA THR A 446 4.76 -3.44 4.31
C THR A 446 5.12 -4.93 4.34
N PRO A 447 4.66 -5.75 3.36
CA PRO A 447 5.02 -7.18 3.30
C PRO A 447 6.52 -7.44 3.23
N SER A 448 7.26 -6.58 2.53
CA SER A 448 8.72 -6.68 2.39
C SER A 448 9.46 -6.60 3.73
N HIS A 449 8.91 -5.91 4.73
CA HIS A 449 9.49 -5.81 6.06
C HIS A 449 9.52 -7.15 6.82
N TRP A 450 8.55 -8.03 6.53
CA TRP A 450 8.35 -9.28 7.24
C TRP A 450 8.92 -10.50 6.51
N ALA A 451 9.36 -10.35 5.25
CA ALA A 451 9.80 -11.46 4.40
C ALA A 451 10.87 -12.38 5.02
N ASN A 452 11.75 -11.84 5.88
CA ASN A 452 12.85 -12.57 6.53
C ASN A 452 12.68 -12.68 8.05
N LYS A 453 11.50 -12.36 8.59
CA LYS A 453 11.22 -12.38 10.04
C LYS A 453 10.37 -13.59 10.41
N LYS A 454 10.58 -14.13 11.62
CA LYS A 454 9.67 -15.14 12.18
C LYS A 454 8.38 -14.43 12.58
N VAL A 455 7.32 -14.64 11.80
CA VAL A 455 5.99 -14.07 12.06
C VAL A 455 5.15 -14.99 12.93
N SER A 456 5.42 -16.30 12.95
CA SER A 456 4.60 -17.28 13.64
C SER A 456 4.98 -17.50 15.11
N VAL A 457 3.97 -17.74 15.95
CA VAL A 457 4.08 -18.18 17.34
C VAL A 457 4.53 -19.64 17.42
N GLU A 458 5.21 -20.01 18.51
CA GLU A 458 5.57 -21.41 18.76
C GLU A 458 4.36 -22.23 19.21
N PRO A 459 4.25 -23.52 18.83
CA PRO A 459 3.07 -24.33 19.15
C PRO A 459 2.76 -24.43 20.65
N GLU A 460 3.79 -24.52 21.49
CA GLU A 460 3.63 -24.59 22.95
C GLU A 460 3.01 -23.29 23.50
N THR A 461 3.57 -22.14 23.11
CA THR A 461 3.03 -20.82 23.47
C THR A 461 1.62 -20.61 22.92
N ARG A 462 1.33 -21.09 21.69
CA ARG A 462 -0.02 -21.05 21.11
C ARG A 462 -1.02 -21.82 21.99
N SER A 463 -0.65 -23.01 22.43
CA SER A 463 -1.50 -23.83 23.30
C SER A 463 -1.71 -23.20 24.67
N GLU A 464 -0.68 -22.56 25.23
CA GLU A 464 -0.78 -21.83 26.49
C GLU A 464 -1.77 -20.66 26.35
N LEU A 465 -1.61 -19.83 25.33
CA LEU A 465 -2.53 -18.72 25.06
C LEU A 465 -3.96 -19.20 24.80
N ALA A 466 -4.13 -20.30 24.05
CA ALA A 466 -5.44 -20.90 23.81
C ALA A 466 -6.15 -21.34 25.11
N SER A 467 -5.39 -21.83 26.10
CA SER A 467 -5.94 -22.30 27.37
C SER A 467 -6.45 -21.18 28.29
N THR A 468 -5.98 -19.95 28.09
CA THR A 468 -6.43 -18.77 28.85
C THR A 468 -7.86 -18.33 28.50
N ALA A 469 -8.46 -18.87 27.42
CA ALA A 469 -9.82 -18.56 26.98
C ALA A 469 -10.93 -18.99 27.96
N ALA A 470 -10.61 -19.79 28.97
CA ALA A 470 -11.59 -20.47 29.83
C ALA A 470 -12.06 -19.65 31.04
N GLU A 471 -11.47 -18.47 31.31
CA GLU A 471 -11.87 -17.62 32.43
C GLU A 471 -12.69 -16.42 31.93
N GLU A 472 -13.96 -16.67 31.62
CA GLU A 472 -14.94 -15.60 31.33
C GLU A 472 -15.28 -14.86 32.64
N GLU A 473 -14.54 -13.78 32.94
CA GLU A 473 -15.07 -12.74 33.82
C GLU A 473 -15.97 -11.82 33.00
N ASP A 474 -17.27 -11.81 33.36
CA ASP A 474 -18.33 -10.95 32.84
C ASP A 474 -17.96 -9.47 33.09
N SER A 475 -17.14 -8.91 32.20
CA SER A 475 -16.65 -7.55 32.34
C SER A 475 -17.67 -6.58 31.74
N LEU A 476 -18.09 -5.60 32.54
CA LEU A 476 -18.97 -4.50 32.12
C LEU A 476 -18.49 -3.88 30.80
N PRO A 477 -19.41 -3.37 29.94
CA PRO A 477 -19.04 -2.69 28.71
C PRO A 477 -18.05 -1.57 29.02
N LYS A 478 -16.80 -1.72 28.57
CA LYS A 478 -15.77 -0.72 28.80
C LYS A 478 -16.11 0.54 28.03
N GLU A 479 -16.03 1.67 28.71
CA GLU A 479 -16.22 2.98 28.11
C GLU A 479 -15.18 3.18 27.00
N ILE A 480 -15.64 3.57 25.80
CA ILE A 480 -14.75 3.77 24.65
C ILE A 480 -13.80 4.93 24.96
N VAL A 481 -12.51 4.61 25.11
CA VAL A 481 -11.45 5.62 25.30
C VAL A 481 -10.99 6.13 23.94
N TRP A 482 -11.37 7.36 23.62
CA TRP A 482 -11.02 8.01 22.37
C TRP A 482 -9.62 8.64 22.43
N SER A 483 -8.84 8.50 21.36
CA SER A 483 -7.61 9.28 21.21
C SER A 483 -7.92 10.79 21.04
N SER A 484 -7.00 11.68 21.36
CA SER A 484 -7.14 13.11 21.02
C SER A 484 -6.14 13.58 19.97
N GLN A 485 -5.28 12.67 19.50
CA GLN A 485 -4.22 13.00 18.56
C GLN A 485 -4.72 12.91 17.13
N GLU A 486 -4.82 14.08 16.47
CA GLU A 486 -5.17 14.20 15.05
C GLU A 486 -3.92 14.11 14.17
N VAL A 487 -4.04 13.38 13.05
CA VAL A 487 -3.02 13.27 11.99
C VAL A 487 -3.75 13.34 10.66
N LEU A 488 -3.40 14.32 9.82
CA LEU A 488 -4.00 14.51 8.51
C LEU A 488 -3.17 13.80 7.43
N HIS A 489 -3.57 12.60 7.04
CA HIS A 489 -2.75 11.67 6.23
C HIS A 489 -2.39 12.20 4.85
N VAL A 490 -3.31 12.97 4.26
CA VAL A 490 -3.20 13.46 2.87
C VAL A 490 -2.70 14.90 2.78
N GLN A 491 -2.47 15.56 3.92
CA GLN A 491 -1.93 16.92 3.98
C GLN A 491 -0.45 16.91 4.34
N GLU A 492 0.33 17.73 3.64
CA GLU A 492 1.73 17.97 4.00
C GLU A 492 1.78 18.84 5.25
N THR A 493 2.63 18.46 6.21
CA THR A 493 2.90 19.31 7.37
C THR A 493 3.62 20.56 6.85
N LYS A 494 3.09 21.75 7.15
CA LYS A 494 3.80 23.00 6.87
C LYS A 494 5.09 23.01 7.69
N LYS A 495 6.21 22.53 7.13
CA LYS A 495 7.53 22.71 7.72
C LYS A 495 7.74 24.22 7.88
N ARG A 496 7.70 24.68 9.14
CA ARG A 496 7.97 26.07 9.49
C ARG A 496 9.30 26.43 8.86
N SER A 497 9.29 27.33 7.88
CA SER A 497 10.43 27.62 7.03
C SER A 497 11.64 27.99 7.89
N THR A 498 12.55 27.02 8.08
CA THR A 498 13.86 27.22 8.71
C THR A 498 14.71 28.22 7.93
N SER A 499 14.26 28.61 6.71
CA SER A 499 14.81 29.69 5.91
C SER A 499 14.87 31.03 6.65
N VAL A 500 13.86 31.37 7.47
CA VAL A 500 13.87 32.62 8.24
C VAL A 500 14.96 32.58 9.31
N PHE A 501 15.12 31.45 10.00
CA PHE A 501 16.18 31.29 11.00
C PHE A 501 17.57 31.25 10.35
N ARG A 502 17.69 30.62 9.17
CA ARG A 502 18.95 30.50 8.43
C ARG A 502 19.40 31.84 7.83
N THR A 503 18.46 32.65 7.31
CA THR A 503 18.74 34.01 6.83
C THR A 503 19.10 34.96 7.98
N ILE A 504 18.40 34.87 9.12
CA ILE A 504 18.77 35.63 10.33
C ILE A 504 20.18 35.24 10.81
N MET A 505 20.50 33.94 10.83
CA MET A 505 21.82 33.47 11.27
C MET A 505 22.93 33.87 10.28
N GLN A 506 22.66 33.85 8.97
CA GLN A 506 23.59 34.34 7.94
C GLN A 506 23.84 35.85 8.05
N LEU A 507 22.78 36.63 8.30
CA LEU A 507 22.90 38.08 8.54
C LEU A 507 23.69 38.38 9.83
N ALA A 508 23.47 37.60 10.89
CA ALA A 508 24.21 37.74 12.15
C ALA A 508 25.71 37.45 11.97
N VAL A 509 26.06 36.42 11.20
CA VAL A 509 27.46 36.09 10.86
C VAL A 509 28.09 37.19 10.00
N LEU A 510 27.37 37.71 9.00
CA LEU A 510 27.84 38.82 8.16
C LEU A 510 28.11 40.10 8.98
N LEU A 511 27.23 40.43 9.91
CA LEU A 511 27.41 41.55 10.84
C LEU A 511 28.61 41.36 11.77
N ALA A 512 28.84 40.13 12.26
CA ALA A 512 30.00 39.82 13.09
C ALA A 512 31.32 39.98 12.30
N VAL A 513 31.37 39.53 11.04
CA VAL A 513 32.53 39.68 10.16
C VAL A 513 32.77 41.17 9.83
N LEU A 514 31.72 41.94 9.55
CA LEU A 514 31.82 43.40 9.34
C LEU A 514 32.36 44.13 10.58
N ARG A 515 31.90 43.78 11.78
CA ARG A 515 32.44 44.35 13.03
C ARG A 515 33.91 44.01 13.22
N ALA A 516 34.31 42.77 12.95
CA ALA A 516 35.72 42.36 13.04
C ALA A 516 36.59 43.12 12.02
N ALA A 517 36.10 43.32 10.80
CA ALA A 517 36.78 44.09 9.76
C ALA A 517 36.94 45.57 10.15
N ILE A 518 35.90 46.21 10.68
CA ILE A 518 35.96 47.61 11.14
C ILE A 518 36.90 47.75 12.35
N GLY A 519 36.85 46.81 13.29
CA GLY A 519 37.77 46.78 14.45
C GLY A 519 39.24 46.66 14.02
N ASN A 520 39.53 45.79 13.05
CA ASN A 520 40.87 45.63 12.48
C ASN A 520 41.32 46.84 11.65
N TRP A 521 40.39 47.56 11.02
CA TRP A 521 40.71 48.79 10.28
C TRP A 521 41.05 49.96 11.23
N ALA A 522 40.38 50.03 12.38
CA ALA A 522 40.66 51.04 13.41
C ALA A 522 42.04 50.81 14.07
N THR A 523 42.44 49.56 14.30
CA THR A 523 43.78 49.22 14.83
C THR A 523 44.90 49.42 13.81
N LEU A 524 44.65 49.19 12.52
CA LEU A 524 45.60 49.53 11.45
C LEU A 524 45.81 51.04 11.32
N ARG A 525 44.76 51.85 11.56
CA ARG A 525 44.86 53.32 11.48
C ARG A 525 45.65 53.92 12.65
N SER A 526 45.64 53.29 13.83
CA SER A 526 46.46 53.73 14.97
C SER A 526 47.95 53.38 14.83
N MET A 527 48.31 52.43 13.96
CA MET A 527 49.71 52.07 13.66
C MET A 527 50.37 52.98 12.60
N VAL A 528 49.61 53.81 11.88
CA VAL A 528 50.12 54.68 10.79
C VAL A 528 50.25 56.15 11.23
N ALA A 529 50.10 56.46 12.53
CA ALA A 529 50.38 57.80 13.05
C ALA A 529 51.91 58.04 13.17
N PRO A 530 52.48 59.08 12.53
CA PRO A 530 53.92 59.30 12.49
C PRO A 530 54.48 59.79 13.84
N THR A 531 55.51 59.09 14.33
CA THR A 531 56.32 59.47 15.48
C THR A 531 57.09 60.77 15.19
N LYS A 532 56.70 61.88 15.82
CA LYS A 532 57.51 63.11 15.81
C LYS A 532 58.73 62.95 16.72
N GLY A 533 59.87 63.38 16.19
CA GLY A 533 61.22 63.12 16.68
C GLY A 533 61.51 63.50 18.13
N LYS A 534 62.45 62.74 18.70
CA LYS A 534 63.12 62.98 19.98
C LYS A 534 63.76 64.37 20.00
N LYS A 535 63.56 65.07 21.13
CA LYS A 535 64.34 66.25 21.54
C LYS A 535 65.79 65.85 21.83
N CYS A 536 66.72 66.69 21.38
CA CYS A 536 68.10 66.76 21.88
C CYS A 536 68.34 68.17 22.46
N ASP A 537 69.36 68.26 23.31
CA ASP A 537 69.80 69.35 24.23
C ASP A 537 69.32 69.07 25.67
N ASP A 538 70.17 68.91 26.69
CA ASP A 538 71.57 69.30 26.86
C ASP A 538 72.26 68.42 27.94
N PHE A 539 73.58 68.31 27.86
CA PHE A 539 74.48 67.43 28.63
C PHE A 539 75.62 68.28 29.20
N GLN A 540 75.81 68.31 30.54
CA GLN A 540 77.03 68.81 31.18
C GLN A 540 77.38 68.03 32.48
N LEU A 541 78.61 67.50 32.48
CA LEU A 541 79.35 66.76 33.53
C LEU A 541 80.23 67.74 34.35
N PRO A 542 81.00 67.27 35.35
CA PRO A 542 82.43 67.18 35.07
C PRO A 542 83.18 66.02 35.77
N PHE A 543 84.08 65.39 35.01
CA PHE A 543 85.47 64.99 35.31
C PHE A 543 85.84 63.68 34.62
#